data_AF-V5YMU2-F1
#
_entry.id   AF-V5YMU2-F1
#
_cell.length_a   1.000
_cell.length_b   1.000
_cell.length_c   1.000
_cell.angle_alpha   90.00
_cell.angle_beta   90.00
_cell.angle_gamma   90.00
#
_symmetry.space_group_name_H-M   'P 1'
#
loop_
_entity.id
_entity.type
_entity.pdbx_description
1 polymer ?
#
loop_
_entity_poly.entity_id
_entity_poly.type
_entity_poly.pdbx_seq_one_letter_code
_entity_poly.pdbx_strand_id
1 'polypeptide(L)'
;DHPYREIMKLCENCPSCPRILGLTASILNGKCDPEELEEKIQKLEKILKSNAETATDLVVLDRYTSQPCEIVVDCGPFTDRSGLYERLLMELEEALNFINDCNISVHSKERDSTLISKQILSDCRAVLVVLGPWCADKVAGMMVRELQKHIKHEQEELHRKFLLFTDTFLRKIHALCEEHFSPASLDLKFVTPKVIKLLEILRKYKPYERQQFESVEWYNNRNQDNYVSWSDSEDDEEDEEIEEKEKPETNFPSPFTNILCGIIFVERRYTAVVLNRLIKEAGKQDPELAYISSNFITGHGIGKNQPR
;
A
#
# COMPACT_ATOMS: atom_id res chain seq x y z
N ASP A 1 -7.25 -15.62 30.77
CA ASP A 1 -8.62 -16.10 31.03
C ASP A 1 -9.51 -15.84 29.82
N HIS A 2 -9.40 -16.69 28.80
CA HIS A 2 -10.19 -16.56 27.57
C HIS A 2 -11.38 -17.54 27.60
N PRO A 3 -12.60 -17.14 27.21
CA PRO A 3 -13.78 -18.01 27.23
C PRO A 3 -13.59 -19.34 26.49
N TYR A 4 -12.75 -19.39 25.47
CA TYR A 4 -12.40 -20.63 24.76
C TYR A 4 -11.83 -21.71 25.68
N ARG A 5 -11.05 -21.35 26.72
CA ARG A 5 -10.55 -22.35 27.68
C ARG A 5 -11.68 -22.98 28.49
N GLU A 6 -12.69 -22.20 28.86
CA GLU A 6 -13.85 -22.70 29.59
C GLU A 6 -14.72 -23.61 28.72
N ILE A 7 -14.93 -23.23 27.45
CA ILE A 7 -15.62 -24.08 26.46
C ILE A 7 -14.87 -25.42 26.30
N MET A 8 -13.55 -25.40 26.14
CA MET A 8 -12.76 -26.62 26.00
C MET A 8 -12.82 -27.53 27.24
N LYS A 9 -12.87 -26.97 28.46
CA LYS A 9 -13.09 -27.75 29.69
C LYS A 9 -14.46 -28.45 29.71
N LEU A 10 -15.51 -27.77 29.23
CA LEU A 10 -16.84 -28.38 29.11
C LEU A 10 -16.85 -29.53 28.09
N CYS A 11 -16.16 -29.33 26.96
CA CYS A 11 -16.00 -30.34 25.92
C CYS A 11 -15.18 -31.56 26.40
N GLU A 12 -14.15 -31.34 27.22
CA GLU A 12 -13.33 -32.41 27.81
C GLU A 12 -14.12 -33.31 28.77
N ASN A 13 -15.09 -32.75 29.49
CA ASN A 13 -15.94 -33.50 30.42
C ASN A 13 -17.17 -34.15 29.76
N CYS A 14 -17.33 -34.01 28.44
CA CYS A 14 -18.46 -34.55 27.69
C CYS A 14 -18.10 -35.92 27.05
N PRO A 15 -18.87 -37.00 27.28
CA PRO A 15 -18.61 -38.31 26.70
C PRO A 15 -18.69 -38.34 25.16
N SER A 16 -19.41 -37.40 24.57
CA SER A 16 -19.62 -37.25 23.12
C SER A 16 -19.11 -35.89 22.64
N CYS A 17 -17.83 -35.60 22.87
CA CYS A 17 -17.22 -34.35 22.46
C CYS A 17 -17.29 -34.19 20.92
N PRO A 18 -17.85 -33.09 20.39
CA PRO A 18 -17.84 -32.81 18.96
C PRO A 18 -16.41 -32.52 18.48
N ARG A 19 -16.16 -32.69 17.17
CA ARG A 19 -14.92 -32.20 16.56
C ARG A 19 -15.00 -30.68 16.45
N ILE A 20 -14.04 -29.99 17.05
CA ILE A 20 -13.99 -28.52 17.10
C ILE A 20 -13.02 -28.03 16.04
N LEU A 21 -13.52 -27.27 15.08
CA LEU A 21 -12.72 -26.61 14.05
C LEU A 21 -12.46 -25.16 14.45
N GLY A 22 -11.19 -24.77 14.52
CA GLY A 22 -10.77 -23.39 14.73
C GLY A 22 -10.32 -22.78 13.40
N LEU A 23 -10.96 -21.69 12.98
CA LEU A 23 -10.51 -20.88 11.85
C LEU A 23 -9.96 -19.56 12.40
N THR A 24 -8.71 -19.25 12.08
CA THR A 24 -8.09 -17.97 12.42
C THR A 24 -7.24 -17.48 11.27
N ALA A 25 -7.28 -16.17 11.01
CA ALA A 25 -6.39 -15.54 10.03
C ALA A 25 -4.94 -15.46 10.54
N SER A 26 -4.74 -15.51 11.86
CA SER A 26 -3.41 -15.56 12.48
C SER A 26 -3.45 -16.34 13.78
N ILE A 27 -2.50 -17.26 13.96
CA ILE A 27 -2.31 -18.01 15.21
C ILE A 27 -1.65 -17.11 16.28
N LEU A 28 -0.92 -16.09 15.84
CA LEU A 28 -0.15 -15.20 16.70
C LEU A 28 -0.78 -13.80 16.76
N ASN A 29 -0.84 -13.25 17.97
CA ASN A 29 -1.15 -11.85 18.18
C ASN A 29 0.12 -11.01 18.03
N GLY A 30 0.44 -10.61 16.80
CA GLY A 30 1.58 -9.74 16.49
C GLY A 30 2.85 -10.49 16.11
N LYS A 31 4.00 -9.81 16.24
CA LYS A 31 5.31 -10.38 15.90
C LYS A 31 5.69 -11.46 16.93
N CYS A 32 6.24 -12.56 16.44
CA CYS A 32 6.78 -13.64 17.25
C CYS A 32 8.16 -13.98 16.72
N ASP A 33 9.11 -14.17 17.63
CA ASP A 33 10.41 -14.69 17.24
C ASP A 33 10.26 -16.14 16.74
N PRO A 34 11.02 -16.54 15.71
CA PRO A 34 10.92 -17.88 15.14
C PRO A 34 11.13 -19.00 16.17
N GLU A 35 12.00 -18.76 17.16
CA GLU A 35 12.31 -19.71 18.23
C GLU A 35 11.12 -19.97 19.17
N GLU A 36 10.25 -18.97 19.38
CA GLU A 36 9.07 -19.09 20.24
C GLU A 36 7.83 -19.60 19.50
N LEU A 37 7.87 -19.64 18.16
CA LEU A 37 6.72 -19.96 17.32
C LEU A 37 6.24 -21.38 17.57
N GLU A 38 7.17 -22.34 17.59
CA GLU A 38 6.86 -23.75 17.78
C GLU A 38 6.20 -23.98 19.15
N GLU A 39 6.76 -23.39 20.21
CA GLU A 39 6.19 -23.51 21.56
C GLU A 39 4.77 -22.92 21.63
N LYS A 40 4.53 -21.78 20.99
CA LYS A 40 3.20 -21.14 20.97
C LYS A 40 2.17 -21.97 20.21
N ILE A 41 2.55 -22.57 19.09
CA ILE A 41 1.68 -23.48 18.32
C ILE A 41 1.36 -24.71 19.17
N GLN A 42 2.37 -25.41 19.70
CA GLN A 42 2.17 -26.60 20.52
C GLN A 42 1.30 -26.30 21.75
N LYS A 43 1.48 -25.13 22.37
CA LYS A 43 0.65 -24.68 23.49
C LYS A 43 -0.79 -24.45 23.08
N LEU A 44 -1.04 -23.88 21.90
CA LEU A 44 -2.39 -23.70 21.36
C LEU A 44 -3.05 -25.05 21.09
N GLU A 45 -2.36 -25.95 20.41
CA GLU A 45 -2.84 -27.30 20.10
C GLU A 45 -3.20 -28.07 21.37
N LYS A 46 -2.35 -27.97 22.40
CA LYS A 46 -2.61 -28.58 23.71
C LYS A 46 -3.82 -28.00 24.42
N ILE A 47 -4.06 -26.69 24.31
CA ILE A 47 -5.20 -26.01 24.95
C ILE A 47 -6.52 -26.30 24.21
N LEU A 48 -6.49 -26.27 22.88
CA LEU A 48 -7.68 -26.44 22.03
C LEU A 48 -7.93 -27.88 21.61
N LYS A 49 -7.03 -28.82 21.96
CA LYS A 49 -7.10 -30.23 21.58
C LYS A 49 -7.34 -30.42 20.07
N SER A 50 -6.67 -29.59 19.29
CA SER A 50 -6.77 -29.58 17.83
C SER A 50 -5.36 -29.45 17.25
N ASN A 51 -5.19 -29.88 16.00
CA ASN A 51 -3.93 -29.70 15.29
C ASN A 51 -4.00 -28.41 14.49
N ALA A 52 -2.96 -27.59 14.63
CA ALA A 52 -2.79 -26.37 13.87
C ALA A 52 -2.21 -26.72 12.51
N GLU A 53 -3.01 -26.58 11.46
CA GLU A 53 -2.56 -26.74 10.09
C GLU A 53 -2.45 -25.35 9.44
N THR A 54 -1.34 -25.09 8.73
CA THR A 54 -1.23 -23.85 7.96
C THR A 54 -1.92 -24.07 6.63
N ALA A 55 -3.07 -23.41 6.44
CA ALA A 55 -3.70 -23.30 5.14
C ALA A 55 -2.81 -22.42 4.24
N THR A 56 -1.82 -23.02 3.58
CA THR A 56 -0.95 -22.28 2.66
C THR A 56 -1.08 -22.87 1.27
N ASP A 57 -1.65 -22.07 0.37
CA ASP A 57 -1.52 -22.28 -1.06
C ASP A 57 -0.05 -22.44 -1.45
N LEU A 58 0.88 -21.73 -0.79
CA LEU A 58 2.32 -21.83 -1.04
C LEU A 58 2.91 -23.23 -0.81
N VAL A 59 2.45 -24.00 0.19
CA VAL A 59 2.98 -25.35 0.47
C VAL A 59 2.42 -26.38 -0.52
N VAL A 60 1.21 -26.15 -1.02
CA VAL A 60 0.63 -26.96 -2.11
C VAL A 60 1.26 -26.58 -3.44
N LEU A 61 1.47 -25.28 -3.70
CA LEU A 61 2.16 -24.76 -4.89
C LEU A 61 3.61 -25.24 -4.94
N ASP A 62 4.34 -25.29 -3.82
CA ASP A 62 5.72 -25.82 -3.81
C ASP A 62 5.81 -27.28 -4.28
N ARG A 63 4.73 -28.07 -4.13
CA ARG A 63 4.68 -29.46 -4.62
C ARG A 63 4.40 -29.58 -6.13
N TYR A 64 3.81 -28.56 -6.75
CA TYR A 64 3.33 -28.59 -8.13
C TYR A 64 3.89 -27.47 -9.03
N THR A 65 4.65 -26.53 -8.48
CA THR A 65 5.27 -25.41 -9.20
C THR A 65 6.79 -25.49 -9.12
N SER A 66 7.46 -24.85 -10.07
CA SER A 66 8.89 -24.56 -9.96
C SER A 66 9.15 -23.67 -8.74
N GLN A 67 10.11 -24.04 -7.89
CA GLN A 67 10.52 -23.24 -6.73
C GLN A 67 10.73 -21.76 -7.14
N PRO A 68 10.10 -20.80 -6.45
CA PRO A 68 10.26 -19.40 -6.79
C PRO A 68 11.72 -18.97 -6.58
N CYS A 69 12.24 -18.17 -7.51
CA CYS A 69 13.56 -17.58 -7.36
C CYS A 69 13.46 -16.37 -6.43
N GLU A 70 14.05 -16.47 -5.24
CA GLU A 70 14.22 -15.34 -4.33
C GLU A 70 15.56 -14.64 -4.59
N ILE A 71 15.53 -13.32 -4.69
CA ILE A 71 16.70 -12.50 -4.97
C ILE A 71 16.79 -11.39 -3.91
N VAL A 72 17.91 -11.34 -3.20
CA VAL A 72 18.24 -10.26 -2.27
C VAL A 72 19.10 -9.23 -3.01
N VAL A 73 18.64 -7.97 -3.01
CA VAL A 73 19.33 -6.87 -3.71
C VAL A 73 19.81 -5.84 -2.70
N ASP A 74 21.12 -5.68 -2.60
CA ASP A 74 21.72 -4.53 -1.92
C ASP A 74 21.59 -3.29 -2.79
N CYS A 75 20.95 -2.26 -2.25
CA CYS A 75 20.72 -1.00 -2.93
C CYS A 75 21.90 -0.02 -2.75
N GLY A 76 22.76 -0.26 -1.76
CA GLY A 76 23.81 0.68 -1.37
C GLY A 76 23.28 1.95 -0.69
N PRO A 77 24.19 2.79 -0.13
CA PRO A 77 23.82 4.04 0.50
C PRO A 77 23.37 5.08 -0.52
N PHE A 78 22.44 5.95 -0.13
CA PHE A 78 22.08 7.11 -0.95
C PHE A 78 23.21 8.14 -0.91
N THR A 79 23.72 8.54 -2.08
CA THR A 79 24.74 9.58 -2.19
C THR A 79 24.10 10.92 -2.54
N ASP A 80 23.84 11.74 -1.53
CA ASP A 80 23.30 13.08 -1.73
C ASP A 80 24.39 14.05 -2.20
N ARG A 81 24.46 14.27 -3.52
CA ARG A 81 25.40 15.25 -4.10
C ARG A 81 24.91 16.70 -3.94
N SER A 82 23.63 16.90 -3.73
CA SER A 82 22.98 18.22 -3.67
C SER A 82 22.91 18.79 -2.26
N GLY A 83 22.98 17.94 -1.23
CA GLY A 83 22.65 18.31 0.14
C GLY A 83 21.15 18.45 0.40
N LEU A 84 20.30 18.29 -0.62
CA LEU A 84 18.85 18.46 -0.50
C LEU A 84 18.22 17.38 0.37
N TYR A 85 18.63 16.13 0.24
CA TYR A 85 18.04 15.03 1.02
C TYR A 85 18.30 15.22 2.50
N GLU A 86 19.55 15.50 2.87
CA GLU A 86 19.91 15.71 4.28
C GLU A 86 19.23 16.97 4.84
N ARG A 87 19.16 18.05 4.04
CA ARG A 87 18.44 19.26 4.44
C ARG A 87 16.96 19.00 4.68
N LEU A 88 16.28 18.30 3.77
CA LEU A 88 14.86 17.95 3.92
C LEU A 88 14.62 17.04 5.12
N LEU A 89 15.51 16.05 5.33
CA LEU A 89 15.40 15.11 6.44
C LEU A 89 15.54 15.83 7.78
N MET A 90 16.57 16.67 7.93
CA MET A 90 16.80 17.49 9.12
C MET A 90 15.60 18.40 9.40
N GLU A 91 15.11 19.12 8.40
CA GLU A 91 13.96 20.02 8.54
C GLU A 91 12.70 19.25 8.98
N LEU A 92 12.43 18.08 8.37
CA LEU A 92 11.30 17.22 8.74
C LEU A 92 11.41 16.70 10.17
N GLU A 93 12.61 16.30 10.59
CA GLU A 93 12.87 15.81 11.94
C GLU A 93 12.74 16.93 12.97
N GLU A 94 13.24 18.14 12.68
CA GLU A 94 13.05 19.31 13.53
C GLU A 94 11.57 19.67 13.68
N ALA A 95 10.81 19.68 12.59
CA ALA A 95 9.37 19.93 12.62
C ALA A 95 8.61 18.85 13.41
N LEU A 96 8.96 17.57 13.24
CA LEU A 96 8.38 16.47 14.02
C LEU A 96 8.73 16.58 15.51
N ASN A 97 9.98 16.89 15.83
CA ASN A 97 10.43 17.08 17.20
C ASN A 97 9.70 18.25 17.87
N PHE A 98 9.58 19.39 17.18
CA PHE A 98 8.81 20.53 17.65
C PHE A 98 7.36 20.16 17.97
N ILE A 99 6.69 19.44 17.06
CA ILE A 99 5.30 19.02 17.26
C ILE A 99 5.15 17.99 18.39
N ASN A 100 6.14 17.11 18.57
CA ASN A 100 6.14 16.14 19.67
C ASN A 100 6.45 16.79 21.02
N ASP A 101 7.29 17.82 21.04
CA ASP A 101 7.67 18.57 22.25
C ASP A 101 6.61 19.59 22.68
N CYS A 102 5.67 19.92 21.80
CA CYS A 102 4.44 20.64 22.14
C CYS A 102 3.58 19.77 23.08
N ASN A 103 3.93 19.75 24.36
CA ASN A 103 3.15 19.12 25.44
C ASN A 103 1.96 20.02 25.82
N ILE A 104 1.12 20.32 24.84
CA ILE A 104 -0.10 21.09 25.03
C ILE A 104 -1.02 20.22 25.89
N SER A 105 -1.35 20.73 27.08
CA SER A 105 -2.18 19.97 27.99
C SER A 105 -3.53 19.72 27.34
N VAL A 106 -3.88 18.44 27.27
CA VAL A 106 -5.20 17.94 26.89
C VAL A 106 -6.17 18.29 28.04
N HIS A 107 -6.38 19.59 28.28
CA HIS A 107 -7.29 20.06 29.32
C HIS A 107 -8.76 19.99 28.91
N SER A 108 -9.08 19.52 27.70
CA SER A 108 -10.42 19.07 27.37
C SER A 108 -10.34 17.68 26.76
N LYS A 109 -11.42 16.91 26.88
CA LYS A 109 -11.64 15.59 26.26
C LYS A 109 -11.75 15.69 24.72
N GLU A 110 -10.96 16.56 24.14
CA GLU A 110 -11.08 17.11 22.80
C GLU A 110 -9.84 16.70 22.02
N ARG A 111 -10.05 16.53 20.71
CA ARG A 111 -9.19 15.81 19.78
C ARG A 111 -7.71 16.23 19.91
N ASP A 112 -6.78 15.28 19.69
CA ASP A 112 -5.35 15.61 19.64
C ASP A 112 -5.07 16.54 18.44
N SER A 113 -4.86 17.81 18.76
CA SER A 113 -4.59 18.90 17.79
C SER A 113 -3.35 18.67 16.93
N THR A 114 -2.43 17.83 17.40
CA THR A 114 -1.15 17.54 16.73
C THR A 114 -1.19 16.29 15.85
N LEU A 115 -2.21 15.44 16.00
CA LEU A 115 -2.25 14.11 15.40
C LEU A 115 -2.12 14.15 13.87
N ILE A 116 -2.90 15.02 13.21
CA ILE A 116 -2.88 15.17 11.74
C ILE A 116 -1.49 15.63 11.29
N SER A 117 -0.92 16.63 11.97
CA SER A 117 0.42 17.16 11.67
C SER A 117 1.50 16.09 11.83
N LYS A 118 1.47 15.32 12.93
CA LYS A 118 2.40 14.21 13.20
C LYS A 118 2.31 13.15 12.11
N GLN A 119 1.10 12.75 11.72
CA GLN A 119 0.88 11.74 10.68
C GLN A 119 1.41 12.22 9.33
N ILE A 120 1.05 13.42 8.90
CA ILE A 120 1.47 14.00 7.61
C ILE A 120 2.99 14.14 7.53
N LEU A 121 3.62 14.73 8.54
CA LEU A 121 5.07 14.92 8.55
C LEU A 121 5.82 13.58 8.63
N SER A 122 5.32 12.62 9.41
CA SER A 122 5.87 11.27 9.49
C SER A 122 5.78 10.55 8.15
N ASP A 123 4.66 10.69 7.43
CA ASP A 123 4.47 10.08 6.12
C ASP A 123 5.33 10.75 5.04
N CYS A 124 5.48 12.08 5.07
CA CYS A 124 6.46 12.80 4.24
C CYS A 124 7.88 12.30 4.47
N ARG A 125 8.30 12.18 5.73
CA ARG A 125 9.62 11.65 6.11
C ARG A 125 9.82 10.22 5.63
N ALA A 126 8.82 9.35 5.84
CA ALA A 126 8.90 7.97 5.38
C ALA A 126 9.03 7.86 3.86
N VAL A 127 8.31 8.69 3.11
CA VAL A 127 8.45 8.72 1.64
C VAL A 127 9.81 9.27 1.22
N LEU A 128 10.32 10.31 1.87
CA LEU A 128 11.67 10.82 1.62
C LEU A 128 12.73 9.73 1.81
N VAL A 129 12.68 9.01 2.94
CA VAL A 129 13.66 7.95 3.26
C VAL A 129 13.56 6.77 2.29
N VAL A 130 12.34 6.37 1.89
CA VAL A 130 12.15 5.19 1.03
C VAL A 130 12.36 5.50 -0.45
N LEU A 131 11.88 6.65 -0.93
CA LEU A 131 11.80 6.97 -2.37
C LEU A 131 12.64 8.17 -2.80
N GLY A 132 12.95 9.10 -1.90
CA GLY A 132 13.86 10.24 -2.15
C GLY A 132 13.16 11.59 -2.34
N PRO A 133 13.95 12.68 -2.53
CA PRO A 133 13.42 14.06 -2.57
C PRO A 133 12.36 14.31 -3.64
N TRP A 134 12.52 13.73 -4.84
CA TRP A 134 11.54 13.89 -5.91
C TRP A 134 10.15 13.36 -5.51
N CYS A 135 10.12 12.23 -4.79
CA CYS A 135 8.88 11.67 -4.28
C CYS A 135 8.31 12.46 -3.10
N ALA A 136 9.18 12.95 -2.22
CA ALA A 136 8.78 13.80 -1.09
C ALA A 136 8.06 15.08 -1.57
N ASP A 137 8.54 15.69 -2.65
CA ASP A 137 7.87 16.80 -3.34
C ASP A 137 6.44 16.45 -3.77
N LYS A 138 6.26 15.32 -4.47
CA LYS A 138 4.92 14.91 -4.94
C LYS A 138 3.98 14.61 -3.79
N VAL A 139 4.48 14.03 -2.70
CA VAL A 139 3.69 13.80 -1.48
C VAL A 139 3.29 15.11 -0.83
N ALA A 140 4.23 16.03 -0.65
CA ALA A 140 3.96 17.32 -0.03
C ALA A 140 2.84 18.05 -0.79
N GLY A 141 2.90 18.07 -2.12
CA GLY A 141 1.83 18.65 -2.95
C GLY A 141 0.48 17.95 -2.82
N MET A 142 0.43 16.63 -2.65
CA MET A 142 -0.82 15.90 -2.41
C MET A 142 -1.37 16.17 -1.01
N MET A 143 -0.51 16.14 0.01
CA MET A 143 -0.89 16.37 1.40
C MET A 143 -1.33 17.81 1.65
N VAL A 144 -0.75 18.81 0.98
CA VAL A 144 -1.25 20.20 1.01
C VAL A 144 -2.71 20.26 0.57
N ARG A 145 -3.06 19.60 -0.55
CA ARG A 145 -4.46 19.62 -1.06
C ARG A 145 -5.43 18.95 -0.09
N GLU A 146 -5.00 17.88 0.58
CA GLU A 146 -5.82 17.21 1.59
C GLU A 146 -5.95 18.06 2.86
N LEU A 147 -4.83 18.63 3.33
CA LEU A 147 -4.74 19.44 4.52
C LEU A 147 -5.59 20.72 4.42
N GLN A 148 -5.67 21.33 3.23
CA GLN A 148 -6.54 22.49 2.98
C GLN A 148 -8.03 22.18 3.24
N LYS A 149 -8.48 20.94 3.03
CA LYS A 149 -9.85 20.52 3.39
C LYS A 149 -10.03 20.55 4.90
N HIS A 150 -9.07 20.01 5.66
CA HIS A 150 -9.11 20.04 7.12
C HIS A 150 -9.06 21.47 7.67
N ILE A 151 -8.18 22.33 7.14
CA ILE A 151 -8.06 23.74 7.54
C ILE A 151 -9.38 24.49 7.36
N LYS A 152 -10.11 24.24 6.26
CA LYS A 152 -11.38 24.91 5.97
C LYS A 152 -12.47 24.59 7.00
N HIS A 153 -12.47 23.38 7.54
CA HIS A 153 -13.49 22.92 8.49
C HIS A 153 -13.11 23.16 9.95
N GLU A 154 -11.83 23.42 10.26
CA GLU A 154 -11.36 23.55 11.63
C GLU A 154 -11.71 24.92 12.23
N GLN A 155 -12.40 24.87 13.38
CA GLN A 155 -12.83 26.08 14.13
C GLN A 155 -11.95 26.33 15.35
N GLU A 156 -11.32 25.30 15.89
CA GLU A 156 -10.47 25.43 17.07
C GLU A 156 -9.14 26.10 16.68
N GLU A 157 -8.76 27.14 17.43
CA GLU A 157 -7.65 28.02 17.06
C GLU A 157 -6.32 27.27 17.06
N LEU A 158 -6.07 26.44 18.06
CA LEU A 158 -4.81 25.73 18.24
C LEU A 158 -4.62 24.61 17.20
N HIS A 159 -5.66 23.82 16.93
CA HIS A 159 -5.72 22.84 15.85
C HIS A 159 -5.43 23.54 14.52
N ARG A 160 -6.11 24.66 14.25
CA ARG A 160 -5.88 25.43 13.03
C ARG A 160 -4.45 25.95 12.92
N LYS A 161 -3.80 26.36 14.01
CA LYS A 161 -2.38 26.76 14.01
C LYS A 161 -1.47 25.60 13.59
N PHE A 162 -1.70 24.39 14.10
CA PHE A 162 -0.92 23.22 13.71
C PHE A 162 -1.14 22.78 12.27
N LEU A 163 -2.38 22.86 11.78
CA LEU A 163 -2.67 22.57 10.38
C LEU A 163 -1.99 23.61 9.47
N LEU A 164 -2.04 24.90 9.82
CA LEU A 164 -1.37 25.97 9.06
C LEU A 164 0.17 25.86 9.11
N PHE A 165 0.73 25.48 10.25
CA PHE A 165 2.16 25.17 10.38
C PHE A 165 2.54 24.06 9.41
N THR A 166 1.80 22.94 9.43
CA THR A 166 2.07 21.80 8.55
C THR A 166 1.91 22.18 7.08
N ASP A 167 0.88 22.95 6.71
CA ASP A 167 0.68 23.43 5.33
C ASP A 167 1.85 24.30 4.86
N THR A 168 2.28 25.24 5.71
CA THR A 168 3.42 26.11 5.43
C THR A 168 4.70 25.29 5.27
N PHE A 169 4.89 24.28 6.11
CA PHE A 169 6.05 23.41 6.09
C PHE A 169 6.09 22.54 4.82
N LEU A 170 4.96 21.95 4.41
CA LEU A 170 4.87 21.19 3.16
C LEU A 170 5.14 22.08 1.93
N ARG A 171 4.68 23.33 1.94
CA ARG A 171 5.02 24.31 0.89
C ARG A 171 6.50 24.68 0.89
N LYS A 172 7.13 24.77 2.06
CA LYS A 172 8.59 24.94 2.19
C LYS A 172 9.33 23.76 1.56
N ILE A 173 8.94 22.52 1.85
CA ILE A 173 9.52 21.31 1.21
C ILE A 173 9.41 21.40 -0.31
N HIS A 174 8.22 21.72 -0.82
CA HIS A 174 7.98 21.87 -2.26
C HIS A 174 8.92 22.92 -2.88
N ALA A 175 9.04 24.10 -2.28
CA ALA A 175 9.94 25.16 -2.75
C ALA A 175 11.42 24.73 -2.74
N LEU A 176 11.88 24.06 -1.68
CA LEU A 176 13.26 23.54 -1.59
C LEU A 176 13.56 22.51 -2.68
N CYS A 177 12.57 21.69 -3.05
CA CYS A 177 12.69 20.75 -4.16
C CYS A 177 12.76 21.47 -5.52
N GLU A 178 11.93 22.49 -5.75
CA GLU A 178 11.91 23.25 -7.00
C GLU A 178 13.20 24.06 -7.25
N GLU A 179 13.94 24.43 -6.20
CA GLU A 179 15.28 25.02 -6.33
C GLU A 179 16.29 24.08 -7.02
N HIS A 180 16.07 22.76 -6.95
CA HIS A 180 17.03 21.75 -7.39
C HIS A 180 16.58 21.00 -8.65
N PHE A 181 15.27 20.77 -8.81
CA PHE A 181 14.73 20.05 -9.95
C PHE A 181 13.35 20.56 -10.36
N SER A 182 13.06 20.48 -11.67
CA SER A 182 11.73 20.82 -12.19
C SER A 182 10.70 19.78 -11.76
N PRO A 183 9.48 20.20 -11.36
CA PRO A 183 8.42 19.27 -10.99
C PRO A 183 7.85 18.50 -12.20
N ALA A 184 8.15 18.93 -13.42
CA ALA A 184 7.56 18.40 -14.66
C ALA A 184 8.15 17.05 -15.10
N SER A 185 9.37 16.74 -14.70
CA SER A 185 10.09 15.54 -15.12
C SER A 185 10.64 14.79 -13.91
N LEU A 186 10.63 13.46 -13.98
CA LEU A 186 11.43 12.62 -13.09
C LEU A 186 12.92 12.95 -13.27
N ASP A 187 13.63 13.16 -12.16
CA ASP A 187 15.09 13.24 -12.13
C ASP A 187 15.62 12.13 -11.21
N LEU A 188 16.27 11.14 -11.82
CA LEU A 188 16.80 9.97 -11.12
C LEU A 188 17.93 10.30 -10.14
N LYS A 189 18.50 11.51 -10.17
CA LYS A 189 19.47 11.97 -9.17
C LYS A 189 18.82 12.22 -7.80
N PHE A 190 17.51 12.46 -7.78
CA PHE A 190 16.75 12.82 -6.57
C PHE A 190 15.78 11.70 -6.14
N VAL A 191 16.12 10.45 -6.45
CA VAL A 191 15.42 9.26 -5.96
C VAL A 191 16.42 8.32 -5.29
N THR A 192 15.94 7.48 -4.35
CA THR A 192 16.82 6.57 -3.60
C THR A 192 17.38 5.46 -4.48
N PRO A 193 18.49 4.81 -4.09
CA PRO A 193 19.05 3.70 -4.84
C PRO A 193 18.08 2.51 -4.92
N LYS A 194 17.21 2.37 -3.92
CA LYS A 194 16.13 1.37 -3.89
C LYS A 194 15.16 1.55 -5.06
N VAL A 195 14.81 2.80 -5.40
CA VAL A 195 13.98 3.11 -6.57
C VAL A 195 14.74 2.79 -7.86
N ILE A 196 16.01 3.19 -7.96
CA ILE A 196 16.84 2.92 -9.15
C ILE A 196 16.91 1.41 -9.41
N LYS A 197 17.22 0.62 -8.36
CA LYS A 197 17.27 -0.85 -8.45
C LYS A 197 15.92 -1.44 -8.82
N LEU A 198 14.82 -0.92 -8.28
CA LEU A 198 13.48 -1.36 -8.68
C LEU A 198 13.23 -1.12 -10.17
N LEU A 199 13.55 0.06 -10.71
CA LEU A 199 13.40 0.35 -12.13
C LEU A 199 14.29 -0.54 -13.00
N GLU A 200 15.53 -0.82 -12.57
CA GLU A 200 16.43 -1.79 -13.24
C GLU A 200 15.85 -3.21 -13.25
N ILE A 201 15.24 -3.65 -12.14
CA ILE A 201 14.57 -4.96 -12.05
C ILE A 201 13.40 -4.99 -13.00
N LEU A 202 12.53 -3.97 -12.95
CA LEU A 202 11.36 -3.89 -13.82
C LEU A 202 11.78 -3.98 -15.29
N ARG A 203 12.81 -3.24 -15.71
CA ARG A 203 13.35 -3.28 -17.08
C ARG A 203 13.71 -4.70 -17.57
N LYS A 204 14.16 -5.60 -16.69
CA LYS A 204 14.49 -6.99 -17.06
C LYS A 204 13.27 -7.84 -17.41
N TYR A 205 12.08 -7.44 -16.97
CA TYR A 205 10.81 -8.11 -17.24
C TYR A 205 10.11 -7.56 -18.48
N LYS A 206 10.78 -6.72 -19.29
CA LYS A 206 10.25 -6.25 -20.56
C LYS A 206 10.09 -7.45 -21.51
N PRO A 207 8.89 -7.67 -22.10
CA PRO A 207 8.67 -8.76 -23.04
C PRO A 207 9.48 -8.54 -24.33
N TYR A 208 10.05 -9.63 -24.87
CA TYR A 208 10.91 -9.60 -26.08
C TYR A 208 10.14 -9.26 -27.36
N GLU A 209 8.84 -9.53 -27.42
CA GLU A 209 7.97 -9.20 -28.55
C GLU A 209 6.91 -8.20 -28.11
N ARG A 210 6.83 -7.05 -28.81
CA ARG A 210 5.65 -6.17 -28.76
C ARG A 210 4.50 -6.92 -29.41
N GLN A 211 3.77 -7.71 -28.64
CA GLN A 211 2.42 -8.09 -29.05
C GLN A 211 1.65 -6.78 -29.21
N GLN A 212 1.21 -6.50 -30.45
CA GLN A 212 0.33 -5.36 -30.76
C GLN A 212 -1.00 -5.57 -30.04
N PHE A 213 -1.04 -5.28 -28.75
CA PHE A 213 -2.30 -5.16 -28.03
C PHE A 213 -2.83 -3.76 -28.30
N GLU A 214 -4.01 -3.69 -28.91
CA GLU A 214 -4.86 -2.52 -28.77
C GLU A 214 -5.06 -2.29 -27.25
N SER A 215 -4.60 -1.13 -26.80
CA SER A 215 -4.65 -0.58 -25.45
C SER A 215 -5.16 -1.50 -24.33
N VAL A 216 -4.25 -1.89 -23.42
CA VAL A 216 -4.50 -2.50 -22.10
C VAL A 216 -5.41 -1.62 -21.20
N GLU A 217 -5.88 -0.46 -21.68
CA GLU A 217 -6.89 0.38 -21.05
C GLU A 217 -8.17 -0.42 -20.70
N TRP A 218 -8.53 -1.44 -21.48
CA TRP A 218 -9.68 -2.31 -21.19
C TRP A 218 -9.66 -2.95 -19.79
N TYR A 219 -8.49 -3.38 -19.31
CA TYR A 219 -8.38 -4.08 -18.02
C TYR A 219 -8.25 -3.12 -16.82
N ASN A 220 -8.05 -1.83 -17.06
CA ASN A 220 -7.88 -0.81 -16.01
C ASN A 220 -9.17 -0.03 -15.71
N ASN A 221 -10.33 -0.51 -16.17
CA ASN A 221 -11.62 0.20 -16.09
C ASN A 221 -12.33 0.13 -14.73
N ARG A 222 -11.64 -0.21 -13.63
CA ARG A 222 -12.24 -0.28 -12.28
C ARG A 222 -12.86 1.03 -11.77
N ASN A 223 -12.51 2.16 -12.39
CA ASN A 223 -13.04 3.49 -12.06
C ASN A 223 -14.07 3.99 -13.10
N GLN A 224 -14.48 3.17 -14.06
CA GLN A 224 -15.50 3.51 -15.05
C GLN A 224 -16.84 2.87 -14.68
N ASP A 225 -17.93 3.57 -15.00
CA ASP A 225 -19.30 3.18 -14.62
C ASP A 225 -19.77 1.84 -15.24
N ASN A 226 -19.07 1.33 -16.26
CA ASN A 226 -19.38 0.07 -16.96
C ASN A 226 -18.51 -1.13 -16.51
N TYR A 227 -17.89 -1.08 -15.34
CA TYR A 227 -17.08 -2.21 -14.83
C TYR A 227 -17.96 -3.41 -14.45
N VAL A 228 -17.84 -4.51 -15.20
CA VAL A 228 -18.48 -5.80 -14.87
C VAL A 228 -17.52 -6.60 -13.99
N SER A 229 -17.95 -6.88 -12.76
CA SER A 229 -17.23 -7.74 -11.81
C SER A 229 -17.54 -9.20 -12.13
N TRP A 230 -16.56 -9.95 -12.64
CA TRP A 230 -16.70 -11.38 -12.96
C TRP A 230 -16.72 -12.28 -11.70
N SER A 231 -17.15 -11.76 -10.55
CA SER A 231 -17.13 -12.47 -9.27
C SER A 231 -18.50 -12.67 -8.63
N ASP A 232 -19.57 -12.10 -9.20
CA ASP A 232 -20.94 -12.42 -8.82
C ASP A 232 -21.56 -13.28 -9.92
N SER A 233 -21.27 -14.58 -9.88
CA SER A 233 -22.25 -15.57 -10.31
C SER A 233 -23.09 -15.91 -9.07
N GLU A 234 -23.97 -14.98 -8.68
CA GLU A 234 -25.14 -15.38 -7.92
C GLU A 234 -26.13 -15.97 -8.93
N ASP A 235 -26.43 -17.25 -8.72
CA ASP A 235 -27.45 -18.01 -9.43
C ASP A 235 -28.81 -17.36 -9.17
N ASP A 236 -29.23 -16.43 -10.03
CA ASP A 236 -30.63 -16.02 -10.12
C ASP A 236 -31.24 -16.63 -11.39
N GLU A 237 -31.93 -17.76 -11.20
CA GLU A 237 -32.88 -18.32 -12.15
C GLU A 237 -34.08 -17.36 -12.27
N GLU A 238 -34.03 -16.41 -13.21
CA GLU A 238 -35.24 -15.76 -13.72
C GLU A 238 -35.26 -15.84 -15.26
N ASP A 239 -36.22 -16.64 -15.74
CA ASP A 239 -36.60 -16.80 -17.14
C ASP A 239 -37.08 -15.46 -17.73
N GLU A 240 -36.22 -14.78 -18.50
CA GLU A 240 -36.67 -13.78 -19.47
C GLU A 240 -36.13 -14.12 -20.87
N GLU A 241 -37.07 -14.43 -21.77
CA GLU A 241 -36.82 -14.60 -23.21
C GLU A 241 -36.26 -13.31 -23.80
N ILE A 242 -34.94 -13.21 -23.93
CA ILE A 242 -34.26 -12.11 -24.62
C ILE A 242 -33.84 -12.58 -26.01
N GLU A 243 -34.43 -11.94 -27.03
CA GLU A 243 -34.13 -12.13 -28.45
C GLU A 243 -32.62 -12.22 -28.74
N GLU A 244 -32.20 -13.34 -29.34
CA GLU A 244 -30.86 -13.57 -29.88
C GLU A 244 -30.59 -12.59 -31.04
N LYS A 245 -30.07 -11.40 -30.72
CA LYS A 245 -29.31 -10.62 -31.69
C LYS A 245 -27.86 -11.12 -31.67
N GLU A 246 -27.51 -11.89 -32.70
CA GLU A 246 -26.14 -12.24 -33.05
C GLU A 246 -25.24 -10.99 -32.99
N LYS A 247 -24.48 -10.85 -31.90
CA LYS A 247 -23.37 -9.90 -31.84
C LYS A 247 -22.23 -10.50 -32.68
N PRO A 248 -21.59 -9.71 -33.55
CA PRO A 248 -20.45 -10.20 -34.31
C PRO A 248 -19.38 -10.70 -33.34
N GLU A 249 -18.83 -11.88 -33.64
CA GLU A 249 -17.70 -12.48 -32.93
C GLU A 249 -16.60 -11.44 -32.79
N THR A 250 -16.59 -10.76 -31.65
CA THR A 250 -15.45 -9.96 -31.25
C THR A 250 -14.41 -11.00 -30.87
N ASN A 251 -13.31 -11.02 -31.61
CA ASN A 251 -12.10 -11.76 -31.25
C ASN A 251 -11.65 -11.26 -29.87
N PHE A 252 -12.25 -11.78 -28.80
CA PHE A 252 -11.78 -11.56 -27.45
C PHE A 252 -10.39 -12.21 -27.37
N PRO A 253 -9.31 -11.44 -27.15
CA PRO A 253 -8.07 -12.07 -26.76
C PRO A 253 -8.36 -12.81 -25.45
N SER A 254 -8.09 -14.12 -25.44
CA SER A 254 -8.23 -15.00 -24.28
C SER A 254 -7.81 -14.28 -22.98
N PRO A 255 -8.54 -14.42 -21.86
CA PRO A 255 -8.21 -13.76 -20.59
C PRO A 255 -6.82 -14.16 -20.06
N PHE A 256 -6.20 -15.19 -20.63
CA PHE A 256 -4.80 -15.57 -20.41
C PHE A 256 -3.86 -14.91 -21.42
N THR A 257 -4.08 -13.62 -21.74
CA THR A 257 -3.09 -12.83 -22.48
C THR A 257 -1.80 -12.78 -21.67
N ASN A 258 -0.66 -12.78 -22.36
CA ASN A 258 0.71 -12.83 -21.85
C ASN A 258 1.12 -11.59 -21.01
N ILE A 259 0.27 -11.17 -20.07
CA ILE A 259 0.46 -10.01 -19.22
C ILE A 259 1.09 -10.52 -17.92
N LEU A 260 2.38 -10.24 -17.76
CA LEU A 260 3.07 -10.40 -16.48
C LEU A 260 2.46 -9.41 -15.49
N CYS A 261 1.84 -9.92 -14.43
CA CYS A 261 1.36 -9.12 -13.30
C CYS A 261 2.40 -9.15 -12.18
N GLY A 262 2.70 -7.99 -11.60
CA GLY A 262 3.63 -7.85 -10.49
C GLY A 262 3.03 -7.01 -9.38
N ILE A 263 3.27 -7.42 -8.13
CA ILE A 263 2.82 -6.69 -6.94
C ILE A 263 4.06 -6.16 -6.21
N ILE A 264 4.11 -4.85 -6.00
CA ILE A 264 5.15 -4.22 -5.19
C ILE A 264 4.56 -3.93 -3.81
N PHE A 265 5.07 -4.63 -2.80
CA PHE A 265 4.69 -4.39 -1.42
C PHE A 265 5.40 -3.15 -0.88
N VAL A 266 4.63 -2.28 -0.25
CA VAL A 266 5.12 -1.07 0.41
C VAL A 266 4.50 -0.96 1.79
N GLU A 267 5.25 -0.39 2.73
CA GLU A 267 4.83 -0.29 4.13
C GLU A 267 3.69 0.72 4.34
N ARG A 268 3.70 1.83 3.59
CA ARG A 268 2.77 2.95 3.78
C ARG A 268 1.98 3.28 2.53
N ARG A 269 0.76 3.78 2.74
CA ARG A 269 -0.19 4.11 1.67
C ARG A 269 0.34 5.19 0.72
N TYR A 270 0.94 6.25 1.27
CA TYR A 270 1.51 7.33 0.45
C TYR A 270 2.67 6.85 -0.40
N THR A 271 3.50 5.91 0.10
CA THR A 271 4.55 5.28 -0.71
C THR A 271 3.96 4.60 -1.94
N ALA A 272 2.82 3.89 -1.81
CA ALA A 272 2.16 3.24 -2.95
C ALA A 272 1.68 4.25 -4.01
N VAL A 273 0.99 5.31 -3.56
CA VAL A 273 0.45 6.37 -4.42
C VAL A 273 1.57 7.03 -5.23
N VAL A 274 2.67 7.35 -4.57
CA VAL A 274 3.77 8.11 -5.16
C VAL A 274 4.66 7.22 -6.02
N LEU A 275 4.87 5.97 -5.60
CA LEU A 275 5.61 5.00 -6.40
C LEU A 275 4.89 4.73 -7.73
N ASN A 276 3.56 4.60 -7.72
CA ASN A 276 2.78 4.51 -8.96
C ASN A 276 3.01 5.73 -9.86
N ARG A 277 2.96 6.94 -9.28
CA ARG A 277 3.24 8.17 -10.04
C ARG A 277 4.67 8.19 -10.59
N LEU A 278 5.65 7.77 -9.80
CA LEU A 278 7.05 7.68 -10.21
C LEU A 278 7.22 6.71 -11.38
N ILE A 279 6.63 5.51 -11.31
CA ILE A 279 6.71 4.50 -12.38
C ILE A 279 6.06 5.03 -13.67
N LYS A 280 4.93 5.74 -13.56
CA LYS A 280 4.29 6.40 -14.71
C LYS A 280 5.18 7.47 -15.35
N GLU A 281 5.82 8.32 -14.54
CA GLU A 281 6.76 9.31 -15.08
C GLU A 281 8.02 8.65 -15.66
N ALA A 282 8.52 7.58 -15.05
CA ALA A 282 9.63 6.80 -15.58
C ALA A 282 9.28 6.17 -16.95
N GLY A 283 8.08 5.61 -17.10
CA GLY A 283 7.61 5.04 -18.37
C GLY A 283 7.42 6.07 -19.49
N LYS A 284 7.16 7.35 -19.16
CA LYS A 284 7.12 8.43 -20.15
C LYS A 284 8.52 8.82 -20.65
N GLN A 285 9.54 8.65 -19.81
CA GLN A 285 10.91 9.09 -20.11
C GLN A 285 11.82 7.98 -20.61
N ASP A 286 11.61 6.74 -20.16
CA ASP A 286 12.37 5.56 -20.56
C ASP A 286 11.48 4.62 -21.39
N PRO A 287 11.74 4.49 -22.71
CA PRO A 287 11.03 3.54 -23.58
C PRO A 287 11.12 2.08 -23.12
N GLU A 288 12.12 1.74 -22.31
CA GLU A 288 12.28 0.41 -21.73
C GLU A 288 11.31 0.16 -20.57
N LEU A 289 10.70 1.19 -20.00
CA LEU A 289 9.69 1.10 -18.94
C LEU A 289 8.28 1.45 -19.43
N ALA A 290 8.14 1.95 -20.66
CA ALA A 290 6.86 2.39 -21.23
C ALA A 290 5.79 1.28 -21.33
N TYR A 291 6.20 0.01 -21.30
CA TYR A 291 5.28 -1.13 -21.34
C TYR A 291 4.55 -1.36 -20.00
N ILE A 292 4.99 -0.72 -18.91
CA ILE A 292 4.48 -0.97 -17.57
C ILE A 292 3.19 -0.18 -17.34
N SER A 293 2.09 -0.90 -17.16
CA SER A 293 0.83 -0.35 -16.65
C SER A 293 0.80 -0.44 -15.12
N SER A 294 1.19 0.64 -14.43
CA SER A 294 1.19 0.68 -12.97
C SER A 294 -0.13 1.21 -12.39
N ASN A 295 -0.58 0.57 -11.31
CA ASN A 295 -1.67 1.02 -10.45
C ASN A 295 -1.36 0.68 -8.99
N PHE A 296 -2.14 1.20 -8.05
CA PHE A 296 -1.96 0.94 -6.62
C PHE A 296 -3.29 0.65 -5.93
N ILE A 297 -3.21 -0.14 -4.87
CA ILE A 297 -4.32 -0.41 -3.97
C ILE A 297 -3.89 0.03 -2.58
N THR A 298 -4.69 0.89 -1.97
CA THR A 298 -4.60 1.22 -0.56
C THR A 298 -5.91 0.75 0.07
N GLY A 299 -5.85 0.02 1.19
CA GLY A 299 -7.05 -0.40 1.92
C GLY A 299 -8.00 0.78 2.22
N HIS A 300 -9.27 0.48 2.49
CA HIS A 300 -10.34 1.45 2.74
C HIS A 300 -9.86 2.65 3.59
N GLY A 301 -9.83 3.84 2.99
CA GLY A 301 -9.45 5.08 3.69
C GLY A 301 -8.96 6.26 2.83
N ILE A 302 -8.61 6.06 1.56
CA ILE A 302 -8.12 7.16 0.69
C ILE A 302 -9.10 7.49 -0.46
N GLY A 303 -10.01 6.56 -0.81
CA GLY A 303 -10.79 6.65 -2.06
C GLY A 303 -12.29 6.93 -1.96
N LYS A 304 -12.93 6.85 -0.78
CA LYS A 304 -14.39 7.04 -0.66
C LYS A 304 -14.78 7.66 0.68
N ASN A 305 -14.64 8.98 0.78
CA ASN A 305 -15.56 9.77 1.59
C ASN A 305 -16.67 10.25 0.64
N GLN A 306 -17.55 9.33 0.23
CA GLN A 306 -18.89 9.75 -0.18
C GLN A 306 -19.66 10.05 1.11
N PRO A 307 -20.36 11.20 1.19
CA PRO A 307 -21.19 11.49 2.34
C PRO A 307 -22.30 10.43 2.41
N ARG A 308 -22.48 9.82 3.59
CA ARG A 308 -23.82 9.47 4.05
C ARG A 308 -24.36 10.66 4.82
#